data_AF-X1RGH7-F1
#
_entry.id   AF-X1RGH7-F1
#
_cell.length_a   1.000
_cell.length_b   1.000
_cell.length_c   1.000
_cell.angle_alpha   90.00
_cell.angle_beta   90.00
_cell.angle_gamma   90.00
#
_symmetry.space_group_name_H-M   'P 1'
#
loop_
_entity.id
_entity.type
_entity.pdbx_description
1 polymer ?
#
loop_
_entity_poly.entity_id
_entity_poly.type
_entity_poly.pdbx_seq_one_letter_code
_entity_poly.pdbx_strand_id
1 'polypeptide(L)'
;MTSISLFEILVKIIGAIVIAFLGIVIGLFYKGIDRKLAARMQARVGPPIRQPFLDFFKLMIKENIVPENAVPWIFNGAPIMTLVSSITILLYLPVG
;
A
#
# COMPACT_ATOMS: atom_id res chain seq x y z
N MET A 1 2.60 -36.31 -10.54
CA MET A 1 1.71 -35.15 -10.33
C MET A 1 1.75 -34.83 -8.85
N THR A 2 2.45 -33.76 -8.46
CA THR A 2 2.58 -33.39 -7.05
C THR A 2 1.19 -33.18 -6.47
N SER A 3 0.80 -34.02 -5.52
CA SER A 3 -0.35 -33.76 -4.67
C SER A 3 -0.03 -32.48 -3.91
N ILE A 4 -0.52 -31.35 -4.40
CA ILE A 4 -0.45 -30.10 -3.65
C ILE A 4 -1.21 -30.37 -2.36
N SER A 5 -0.48 -30.49 -1.25
CA SER A 5 -1.10 -30.69 0.04
C SER A 5 -1.82 -29.40 0.43
N LEU A 6 -2.90 -29.49 1.21
CA LEU A 6 -3.58 -28.33 1.77
C LEU A 6 -2.60 -27.39 2.51
N PHE A 7 -1.55 -27.97 3.08
CA PHE A 7 -0.48 -27.26 3.76
C PHE A 7 0.31 -26.34 2.82
N GLU A 8 0.68 -26.79 1.62
CA GLU A 8 1.39 -25.98 0.62
C GLU A 8 0.56 -24.78 0.14
N ILE A 9 -0.75 -24.97 -0.03
CA ILE A 9 -1.66 -23.88 -0.40
C ILE A 9 -1.75 -22.84 0.71
N LEU A 10 -1.86 -23.31 1.96
CA LEU A 10 -1.93 -22.43 3.12
C LEU A 10 -0.66 -21.59 3.26
N VAL A 11 0.52 -22.19 3.10
CA VAL A 11 1.80 -21.47 3.17
C VAL A 11 1.91 -20.41 2.08
N LYS A 12 1.47 -20.69 0.84
CA LYS A 12 1.46 -19.71 -0.25
C LYS A 12 0.52 -18.54 0.02
N ILE A 13 -0.68 -18.80 0.55
CA ILE A 13 -1.65 -17.75 0.91
C ILE A 13 -1.08 -16.87 2.01
N ILE A 14 -0.52 -17.47 3.08
CA ILE A 14 0.11 -16.73 4.16
C ILE A 14 1.27 -15.89 3.63
N GLY A 15 2.14 -16.47 2.79
CA GLY A 15 3.24 -15.76 2.16
C GLY A 15 2.79 -14.55 1.34
N ALA A 16 1.72 -14.70 0.54
CA ALA A 16 1.16 -13.60 -0.23
C ALA A 16 0.64 -12.46 0.65
N ILE A 17 -0.06 -12.78 1.75
CA ILE A 17 -0.55 -11.78 2.71
C ILE A 17 0.61 -11.05 3.39
N VAL A 18 1.65 -11.78 3.80
CA VAL A 18 2.84 -11.21 4.43
C VAL A 18 3.57 -10.26 3.49
N ILE A 19 3.76 -10.66 2.22
CA ILE A 19 4.41 -9.82 1.20
C ILE A 19 3.59 -8.56 0.94
N ALA A 20 2.26 -8.68 0.78
CA ALA A 20 1.37 -7.54 0.57
C ALA A 20 1.46 -6.54 1.75
N PHE A 21 1.42 -7.03 2.98
CA PHE A 21 1.54 -6.19 4.17
C PHE A 21 2.92 -5.51 4.27
N LEU A 22 4.00 -6.27 4.04
CA LEU A 22 5.37 -5.74 4.01
C LEU A 22 5.54 -4.66 2.95
N GLY A 23 4.98 -4.86 1.75
CA GLY A 23 5.02 -3.88 0.67
C GLY A 23 4.40 -2.53 1.07
N ILE A 24 3.26 -2.56 1.77
CA ILE A 24 2.60 -1.35 2.28
C ILE A 24 3.47 -0.65 3.33
N VAL A 25 3.99 -1.41 4.31
CA VAL A 25 4.81 -0.86 5.40
C VAL A 25 6.11 -0.25 4.87
N ILE A 26 6.81 -0.98 3.99
CA ILE A 26 8.05 -0.51 3.35
C ILE A 26 7.77 0.71 2.47
N GLY A 27 6.67 0.70 1.70
CA GLY A 27 6.29 1.84 0.86
C GLY A 27 6.02 3.12 1.68
N LEU A 28 5.32 3.01 2.81
CA LEU A 28 5.09 4.14 3.72
C LEU A 28 6.39 4.64 4.36
N PHE A 29 7.27 3.74 4.75
CA PHE A 29 8.58 4.08 5.30
C PHE A 29 9.47 4.78 4.26
N TYR A 30 9.52 4.26 3.04
CA TYR A 30 10.27 4.83 1.92
C TYR A 30 9.77 6.25 1.60
N LYS A 31 8.46 6.46 1.58
CA LYS A 31 7.86 7.80 1.45
C LYS A 31 8.30 8.76 2.56
N GLY A 32 8.51 8.27 3.78
CA GLY A 32 9.02 9.07 4.90
C GLY A 32 10.47 9.52 4.68
N ILE A 33 11.30 8.63 4.15
CA ILE A 33 12.69 8.94 3.78
C ILE A 33 12.71 9.95 2.62
N ASP A 34 11.92 9.71 1.58
CA ASP A 34 11.82 10.57 0.41
C ASP A 34 11.45 12.01 0.79
N ARG A 35 10.43 12.20 1.65
CA ARG A 35 10.04 13.53 2.16
C ARG A 35 11.16 14.22 2.93
N LYS A 36 11.97 13.46 3.68
CA LYS A 36 13.10 14.02 4.43
C LYS A 36 14.25 14.40 3.50
N LEU A 37 14.50 13.60 2.46
CA LEU A 37 15.51 13.89 1.43
C LEU A 37 15.12 15.13 0.62
N ALA A 38 13.89 15.18 0.11
CA ALA A 38 13.36 16.32 -0.63
C ALA A 38 13.41 17.62 0.19
N ALA A 39 13.12 17.57 1.50
CA ALA A 39 13.22 18.72 2.38
C ALA A 39 14.67 19.20 2.56
N ARG A 40 15.63 18.27 2.69
CA ARG A 40 17.07 18.60 2.77
C ARG A 40 17.58 19.26 1.49
N MET A 41 17.14 18.78 0.33
CA MET A 41 17.47 19.40 -0.97
C MET A 41 16.92 20.83 -1.08
N GLN A 42 15.81 21.11 -0.40
CA GLN A 42 15.19 22.44 -0.33
C GLN A 42 15.72 23.29 0.85
N ALA A 43 16.83 22.90 1.47
CA ALA A 43 17.42 23.59 2.63
C ALA A 43 16.44 23.84 3.79
N ARG A 44 15.45 22.97 3.98
CA ARG A 44 14.49 23.03 5.10
C ARG A 44 14.52 21.75 5.94
N VAL A 45 14.12 21.88 7.20
CA VAL A 45 13.96 20.71 8.08
C VAL A 45 12.72 19.93 7.67
N GLY A 46 12.93 18.70 7.22
CA GLY A 46 11.85 17.80 6.80
C GLY A 46 11.05 17.20 7.95
N PRO A 47 9.83 16.72 7.67
CA PRO A 47 8.98 16.06 8.66
C PRO A 47 9.63 14.76 9.19
N PRO A 48 9.19 14.26 10.36
CA PRO A 48 9.69 13.00 10.92
C PRO A 48 9.33 11.81 10.01
N ILE A 49 10.17 10.77 10.00
CA ILE A 49 9.99 9.58 9.13
C ILE A 49 8.69 8.82 9.45
N ARG A 50 8.18 8.93 10.69
CA ARG A 50 6.91 8.31 11.11
C ARG A 50 5.66 9.04 10.59
N GLN A 51 5.81 10.25 10.04
CA GLN A 51 4.70 11.08 9.58
C GLN A 51 3.76 10.38 8.57
N PRO A 52 4.25 9.64 7.55
CA PRO A 52 3.37 8.97 6.59
C PRO A 52 2.41 7.95 7.21
N PHE A 53 2.79 7.31 8.31
CA PHE A 53 1.90 6.40 9.04
C PHE A 53 0.77 7.17 9.73
N LEU A 54 1.08 8.30 10.38
CA LEU A 54 0.07 9.16 11.00
C LEU A 54 -0.87 9.78 9.95
N ASP A 55 -0.32 10.18 8.81
CA ASP A 55 -1.08 10.73 7.70
C ASP A 55 -2.08 9.68 7.14
N PHE A 56 -1.69 8.40 7.07
CA PHE A 56 -2.58 7.32 6.66
C PHE A 56 -3.78 7.18 7.61
N PHE A 57 -3.54 7.05 8.92
CA PHE A 57 -4.63 6.94 9.90
C PHE A 57 -5.52 8.18 9.92
N LYS A 58 -4.93 9.37 9.79
CA LYS A 58 -5.66 10.64 9.69
C LYS A 58 -6.63 10.65 8.50
N LEU A 59 -6.21 10.13 7.35
CA LEU A 59 -7.05 10.08 6.16
C LEU A 59 -8.17 9.05 6.28
N MET A 60 -7.95 7.93 6.97
CA MET A 60 -9.00 6.92 7.22
C MET A 60 -10.12 7.41 8.14
N ILE A 61 -9.83 8.38 9.02
CA ILE A 61 -10.82 9.00 9.91
C ILE A 61 -11.64 10.07 9.18
N LYS A 62 -11.13 10.59 8.06
CA LYS A 62 -11.75 11.73 7.37
C LYS A 62 -13.02 11.30 6.64
N GLU A 63 -14.02 12.18 6.63
CA GLU A 63 -15.26 11.97 5.88
C GLU A 63 -14.97 11.80 4.39
N ASN A 64 -15.59 10.77 3.79
CA ASN A 64 -15.53 10.51 2.36
C ASN A 64 -16.69 11.24 1.67
N ILE A 65 -16.37 12.17 0.78
CA ILE A 65 -17.35 13.00 0.06
C ILE A 65 -17.39 12.53 -1.40
N VAL A 66 -18.54 12.00 -1.82
CA VAL A 66 -18.78 11.60 -3.21
C VAL A 66 -19.51 12.76 -3.93
N PRO A 67 -19.00 13.24 -5.09
CA PRO A 67 -19.66 14.34 -5.81
C PRO A 67 -21.01 13.90 -6.38
N GLU A 68 -21.98 14.82 -6.41
CA GLU A 68 -23.35 14.54 -6.90
C GLU A 68 -23.38 14.11 -8.38
N ASN A 69 -22.47 14.62 -9.20
CA ASN A 69 -22.37 14.29 -10.63
C ASN A 69 -21.44 13.09 -10.92
N ALA A 70 -20.89 12.43 -9.91
CA ALA A 70 -19.99 11.30 -10.09
C ALA A 70 -20.77 9.98 -10.21
N VAL A 71 -20.27 9.08 -11.05
CA VAL A 71 -20.77 7.70 -11.13
C VAL A 71 -20.32 6.95 -9.87
N PRO A 72 -21.22 6.61 -8.92
CA PRO A 72 -20.81 6.21 -7.56
C PRO A 72 -20.01 4.91 -7.52
N TRP A 73 -20.33 3.96 -8.41
CA TRP A 73 -19.65 2.67 -8.45
C TRP A 73 -18.22 2.78 -9.00
N ILE A 74 -17.99 3.63 -10.01
CA ILE A 74 -16.65 3.86 -10.57
C ILE A 74 -15.80 4.64 -9.56
N PHE A 75 -16.38 5.69 -8.95
CA PHE A 75 -15.66 6.54 -8.00
C PHE A 75 -15.15 5.76 -6.79
N ASN A 76 -15.98 4.88 -6.22
CA ASN A 76 -15.58 4.04 -5.09
C ASN A 76 -14.76 2.81 -5.52
N GLY A 77 -14.99 2.29 -6.73
CA GLY A 77 -14.30 1.10 -7.24
C GLY A 77 -12.87 1.39 -7.71
N ALA A 78 -12.59 2.56 -8.29
CA ALA A 78 -11.29 2.87 -8.86
C ALA A 78 -10.11 2.82 -7.86
N PRO A 79 -10.23 3.36 -6.62
CA PRO A 79 -9.19 3.20 -5.61
C PRO A 79 -8.93 1.74 -5.24
N ILE A 80 -9.99 0.93 -5.14
CA ILE A 80 -9.89 -0.50 -4.80
C ILE A 80 -9.16 -1.24 -5.93
N MET A 81 -9.53 -1.01 -7.18
CA MET A 81 -8.88 -1.63 -8.34
C MET A 81 -7.40 -1.28 -8.42
N THR A 82 -7.03 -0.04 -8.09
CA THR A 82 -5.63 0.40 -8.09
C THR A 82 -4.81 -0.33 -7.03
N LEU A 83 -5.37 -0.51 -5.82
CA LEU A 83 -4.71 -1.24 -4.73
C LEU A 83 -4.52 -2.72 -5.08
N VAL A 84 -5.58 -3.38 -5.58
CA VAL A 84 -5.53 -4.79 -5.98
C VAL A 84 -4.50 -5.00 -7.09
N SER A 85 -4.49 -4.13 -8.10
CA SER A 85 -3.55 -4.22 -9.21
C SER A 85 -2.09 -4.08 -8.74
N SER A 86 -1.83 -3.11 -7.86
CA SER A 86 -0.47 -2.87 -7.33
C SER A 86 0.04 -4.04 -6.49
N ILE A 87 -0.81 -4.62 -5.64
CA ILE A 87 -0.46 -5.79 -4.83
C ILE A 87 -0.23 -7.02 -5.72
N THR A 88 -1.06 -7.20 -6.75
CA THR A 88 -0.93 -8.32 -7.68
C THR A 88 0.42 -8.28 -8.40
N ILE A 89 0.85 -7.11 -8.88
CA ILE A 89 2.16 -6.94 -9.52
C ILE A 89 3.30 -7.30 -8.56
N LEU A 90 3.19 -6.92 -7.29
CA LEU A 90 4.21 -7.23 -6.28
C LEU A 90 4.39 -8.74 -6.06
N LEU A 91 3.30 -9.52 -6.11
CA LEU A 91 3.35 -10.98 -5.96
C LEU A 91 4.07 -11.70 -7.11
N TYR A 92 4.12 -11.09 -8.28
CA TYR A 92 4.85 -11.63 -9.43
C TYR A 92 6.34 -11.28 -9.41
N LEU A 93 6.77 -10.36 -8.55
CA LEU A 93 8.17 -9.97 -8.47
C LEU A 93 8.97 -11.11 -7.82
N PRO A 94 9.98 -11.69 -8.50
CA PRO A 94 10.86 -12.65 -7.87
C PRO A 94 11.76 -11.91 -6.88
N VAL A 95 11.41 -12.00 -5.61
CA VAL A 95 12.32 -11.70 -4.49
C VAL A 95 13.12 -12.97 -4.30
N GLY A 96 14.40 -12.92 -4.66
CA GLY A 96 15.28 -14.08 -4.86
C GLY A 96 15.32 -15.11 -3.74
#